data_AF-A0A8K0BP84-F1
#
_entry.id   AF-A0A8K0BP84-F1
#
_cell.length_a   1.000
_cell.length_b   1.000
_cell.length_c   1.000
_cell.angle_alpha   90.00
_cell.angle_beta   90.00
_cell.angle_gamma   90.00
#
_symmetry.space_group_name_H-M   'P 1'
#
loop_
_entity.id
_entity.type
_entity.pdbx_description
1 polymer ?
#
loop_
_entity_poly.entity_id
_entity_poly.type
_entity_poly.pdbx_seq_one_letter_code
_entity_poly.pdbx_strand_id
1 'polypeptide(L)'
;DPRAGCRQDDVLVGAPLYMARRPDGQRSEVGRLYLYLGGGQQPFARPPQTLTGTHPYGRFAAAIASLGDLDKDGYGAGMGHQVGAHIPCPPDVAVGAPLGGDSGSGQVFIFRGQSEGLMPMPTQCLDSPFPGPAAFGFALRGATDLDGNGYPDLLVGAYGAAKVAVYRGQPVVVARTQLSVPDGLNPKILACVLPGSGARVSW
;
A
#
# COMPACT_ATOMS: atom_id res chain seq x y z
N ASP A 1 3.79 -11.24 -29.11
CA ASP A 1 3.05 -10.18 -28.42
C ASP A 1 3.86 -9.75 -27.19
N PRO A 2 4.33 -8.50 -27.09
CA PRO A 2 5.11 -8.04 -25.93
C PRO A 2 4.28 -7.82 -24.66
N ARG A 3 2.97 -8.12 -24.68
CA ARG A 3 2.05 -7.94 -23.54
C ARG A 3 1.87 -9.23 -22.72
N ALA A 4 2.96 -9.93 -22.40
CA ALA A 4 2.93 -11.04 -21.44
C ALA A 4 3.11 -10.47 -20.00
N GLY A 5 2.03 -9.92 -19.46
CA GLY A 5 1.92 -9.41 -18.09
C GLY A 5 1.86 -10.55 -17.06
N CYS A 6 2.86 -10.55 -16.17
CA CYS A 6 2.86 -11.09 -14.81
C CYS A 6 2.49 -12.59 -14.68
N ARG A 7 3.20 -13.47 -15.43
CA ARG A 7 3.17 -14.94 -15.21
C ARG A 7 4.34 -15.47 -14.36
N GLN A 8 5.25 -14.59 -13.94
CA GLN A 8 6.43 -14.92 -13.14
C GLN A 8 6.39 -14.13 -11.84
N ASP A 9 6.78 -14.80 -10.77
CA ASP A 9 6.87 -14.18 -9.45
C ASP A 9 7.90 -13.05 -9.45
N ASP A 10 7.55 -11.97 -8.77
CA ASP A 10 8.48 -10.88 -8.48
C ASP A 10 9.31 -11.20 -7.23
N VAL A 11 10.53 -10.66 -7.16
CA VAL A 11 11.45 -10.89 -6.04
C VAL A 11 11.61 -9.62 -5.22
N LEU A 12 11.41 -9.75 -3.92
CA LEU A 12 11.65 -8.70 -2.93
C LEU A 12 12.87 -9.04 -2.08
N VAL A 13 13.77 -8.07 -1.93
CA VAL A 13 14.99 -8.21 -1.13
C VAL A 13 15.06 -7.07 -0.10
N GLY A 14 15.15 -7.43 1.17
CA GLY A 14 15.38 -6.50 2.27
C GLY A 14 16.86 -6.32 2.56
N ALA A 15 17.29 -5.07 2.72
CA ALA A 15 18.62 -4.68 3.16
C ALA A 15 18.49 -3.73 4.37
N PRO A 16 18.14 -4.24 5.56
CA PRO A 16 17.83 -3.42 6.73
C PRO A 16 19.01 -2.57 7.23
N LEU A 17 20.24 -2.98 6.95
CA LEU A 17 21.45 -2.25 7.32
C LEU A 17 21.93 -1.28 6.22
N TYR A 18 21.12 -1.06 5.17
CA TYR A 18 21.47 -0.13 4.11
C TYR A 18 21.67 1.28 4.65
N MET A 19 22.79 1.90 4.26
CA MET A 19 23.12 3.27 4.62
C MET A 19 22.82 4.23 3.47
N ALA A 20 21.96 5.21 3.73
CA ALA A 20 21.69 6.31 2.81
C ALA A 20 22.50 7.55 3.19
N ARG A 21 22.84 8.37 2.19
CA ARG A 21 23.43 9.69 2.43
C ARG A 21 22.33 10.69 2.72
N ARG A 22 22.44 11.39 3.84
CA ARG A 22 21.54 12.47 4.24
C ARG A 22 21.92 13.78 3.53
N PRO A 23 21.01 14.79 3.49
CA PRO A 23 21.31 16.10 2.90
C PRO A 23 22.50 16.82 3.54
N ASP A 24 22.79 16.55 4.82
CA ASP A 24 23.96 17.05 5.56
C ASP A 24 25.29 16.36 5.17
N GLY A 25 25.26 15.43 4.22
CA GLY A 25 26.42 14.68 3.74
C GLY A 25 26.78 13.46 4.59
N GLN A 26 26.21 13.32 5.78
CA GLN A 26 26.44 12.16 6.66
C GLN A 26 25.73 10.91 6.14
N ARG A 27 26.21 9.75 6.57
CA ARG A 27 25.56 8.47 6.28
C ARG A 27 24.76 8.01 7.48
N SER A 28 23.57 7.50 7.23
CA SER A 28 22.73 6.89 8.25
C SER A 28 22.23 5.55 7.76
N GLU A 29 22.28 4.55 8.63
CA GLU A 29 21.47 3.34 8.46
C GLU A 29 20.01 3.76 8.43
N VAL A 30 19.28 3.32 7.40
CA VAL A 30 17.85 3.56 7.25
C VAL A 30 17.11 2.32 6.73
N GLY A 31 17.83 1.37 6.13
CA GLY A 31 17.26 0.20 5.49
C GLY A 31 16.69 0.48 4.10
N ARG A 32 16.63 -0.55 3.28
CA ARG A 32 16.12 -0.47 1.90
C ARG A 32 15.45 -1.77 1.48
N LEU A 33 14.34 -1.63 0.75
CA LEU A 33 13.67 -2.68 0.01
C LEU A 33 14.01 -2.56 -1.47
N TYR A 34 14.28 -3.69 -2.11
CA TYR A 34 14.47 -3.81 -3.55
C TYR A 34 13.39 -4.72 -4.12
N LEU A 35 12.72 -4.28 -5.19
CA LEU A 35 11.76 -5.06 -5.96
C LEU A 35 12.34 -5.33 -7.35
N TYR A 36 12.50 -6.60 -7.67
CA TYR A 36 12.89 -7.07 -8.98
C TYR A 36 11.68 -7.71 -9.67
N LEU A 37 11.20 -7.06 -10.73
CA LEU A 37 10.05 -7.56 -11.48
C LEU A 37 10.44 -8.75 -12.37
N GLY A 38 9.66 -9.82 -12.32
CA GLY A 38 9.88 -11.07 -13.04
C GLY A 38 9.51 -11.01 -14.54
N GLY A 39 8.92 -9.91 -15.02
CA GLY A 39 8.35 -9.84 -16.37
C GLY A 39 9.37 -9.91 -17.53
N GLY A 40 9.16 -10.85 -18.46
CA GLY A 40 9.76 -10.86 -19.81
C GLY A 40 10.51 -12.15 -20.18
N GLN A 41 11.24 -12.12 -21.29
CA GLN A 41 12.16 -13.20 -21.70
C GLN A 41 13.47 -13.19 -20.90
N GLN A 42 13.78 -12.06 -20.24
CA GLN A 42 14.92 -11.88 -19.36
C GLN A 42 14.43 -11.34 -18.01
N PRO A 43 14.10 -12.23 -17.04
CA PRO A 43 13.67 -11.80 -15.72
C PRO A 43 14.76 -10.93 -15.08
N PHE A 44 14.34 -9.89 -14.36
CA PHE A 44 15.23 -9.00 -13.59
C PHE A 44 16.23 -8.18 -14.42
N ALA A 45 16.00 -8.03 -15.73
CA ALA A 45 16.88 -7.22 -16.60
C ALA A 45 16.76 -5.70 -16.36
N ARG A 46 15.65 -5.25 -15.77
CA ARG A 46 15.45 -3.84 -15.39
C ARG A 46 16.07 -3.57 -14.01
N PRO A 47 16.59 -2.35 -13.76
CA PRO A 47 16.97 -1.94 -12.41
C PRO A 47 15.81 -2.14 -11.43
N PRO A 48 16.08 -2.61 -10.20
CA PRO A 48 15.02 -2.81 -9.22
C PRO A 48 14.40 -1.48 -8.81
N GLN A 49 13.10 -1.49 -8.55
CA GLN A 49 12.48 -0.41 -7.79
C GLN A 49 13.05 -0.46 -6.36
N THR A 50 13.35 0.70 -5.78
CA THR A 50 13.89 0.78 -4.42
C THR A 50 13.04 1.67 -3.53
N LEU A 51 12.70 1.17 -2.35
CA LEU A 51 12.05 1.94 -1.28
C LEU A 51 13.01 2.05 -0.11
N THR A 52 13.22 3.24 0.42
CA THR A 52 14.23 3.49 1.47
C THR A 52 13.52 3.92 2.74
N GLY A 53 13.93 3.38 3.88
CA GLY A 53 13.39 3.79 5.18
C GLY A 53 13.69 5.25 5.47
N THR A 54 12.86 5.86 6.31
CA THR A 54 12.99 7.26 6.71
C THR A 54 13.60 7.41 8.11
N HIS A 55 13.38 6.44 9.00
CA HIS A 55 13.87 6.47 10.37
C HIS A 55 15.31 5.94 10.46
N PRO A 56 16.25 6.73 11.00
CA PRO A 56 17.60 6.28 11.30
C PRO A 56 17.60 5.05 12.21
N TYR A 57 18.40 4.04 11.87
CA TYR A 57 18.51 2.77 12.61
C TYR A 57 17.19 1.98 12.75
N GLY A 58 16.15 2.36 12.00
CA GLY A 58 14.84 1.71 12.06
C GLY A 58 14.81 0.29 11.48
N ARG A 59 15.87 -0.10 10.77
CA ARG A 59 16.01 -1.40 10.09
C ARG A 59 14.84 -1.69 9.13
N PHE A 60 14.49 -0.71 8.30
CA PHE A 60 13.44 -0.86 7.31
C PHE A 60 13.72 -2.05 6.38
N ALA A 61 12.68 -2.84 6.10
CA ALA A 61 12.76 -4.10 5.36
C ALA A 61 13.56 -5.20 6.07
N ALA A 62 13.52 -5.24 7.41
CA ALA A 62 14.01 -6.38 8.19
C ALA A 62 13.09 -7.61 8.07
N ALA A 63 11.79 -7.38 7.86
CA ALA A 63 10.81 -8.41 7.57
C ALA A 63 9.94 -7.94 6.40
N ILE A 64 9.55 -8.88 5.54
CA ILE A 64 8.70 -8.63 4.37
C ILE A 64 7.66 -9.76 4.34
N ALA A 65 6.38 -9.41 4.17
CA ALA A 65 5.32 -10.37 3.97
C ALA A 65 4.42 -9.95 2.82
N SER A 66 4.05 -10.91 1.97
CA SER A 66 2.95 -10.74 1.02
C SER A 66 1.62 -10.65 1.78
N LEU A 67 0.75 -9.75 1.35
CA LEU A 67 -0.61 -9.59 1.85
C LEU A 67 -1.64 -10.10 0.85
N GLY A 68 -1.22 -10.43 -0.37
CA GLY A 68 -2.14 -10.70 -1.49
C GLY A 68 -2.77 -9.40 -1.98
N ASP A 69 -4.04 -9.47 -2.37
CA ASP A 69 -4.87 -8.32 -2.73
C ASP A 69 -5.62 -7.86 -1.47
N LEU A 70 -5.03 -6.91 -0.73
CA LEU A 70 -5.53 -6.48 0.59
C LEU A 70 -6.76 -5.59 0.45
N ASP A 71 -6.85 -4.78 -0.61
CA ASP A 71 -7.95 -3.84 -0.83
C ASP A 71 -8.91 -4.24 -1.94
N LYS A 72 -8.72 -5.41 -2.56
CA LYS A 72 -9.54 -5.98 -3.64
C LYS A 72 -9.52 -5.13 -4.91
N ASP A 73 -8.43 -4.40 -5.16
CA ASP A 73 -8.27 -3.59 -6.37
C ASP A 73 -7.82 -4.42 -7.59
N GLY A 74 -7.49 -5.69 -7.35
CA GLY A 74 -7.07 -6.67 -8.33
C GLY A 74 -5.60 -7.05 -8.18
N TYR A 75 -4.72 -6.17 -7.68
CA TYR A 75 -3.27 -6.44 -7.62
C TYR A 75 -2.92 -7.52 -6.60
N GLY A 76 -2.19 -8.56 -7.02
CA GLY A 76 -1.91 -9.74 -6.17
C GLY A 76 -3.06 -10.74 -6.02
N ALA A 77 -4.17 -10.58 -6.76
CA ALA A 77 -5.26 -11.54 -6.73
C ALA A 77 -4.82 -12.88 -7.35
N GLY A 78 -5.09 -13.99 -6.65
CA GLY A 78 -4.87 -15.34 -7.17
C GLY A 78 -5.78 -15.67 -8.37
N MET A 79 -5.42 -16.71 -9.13
CA MET A 79 -6.13 -17.24 -10.31
C MET A 79 -7.54 -17.78 -10.00
N GLY A 80 -8.49 -16.91 -9.63
CA GLY A 80 -9.86 -17.29 -9.27
C GLY A 80 -10.95 -16.33 -9.78
N HIS A 81 -10.60 -15.16 -10.33
CA HIS A 81 -11.58 -14.18 -10.81
C HIS A 81 -11.35 -13.86 -12.30
N GLN A 82 -12.16 -14.49 -13.15
CA GLN A 82 -12.41 -14.20 -14.58
C GLN A 82 -11.21 -14.26 -15.55
N VAL A 83 -11.32 -15.22 -16.47
CA VAL A 83 -10.47 -15.45 -17.64
C VAL A 83 -10.77 -14.36 -18.69
N GLY A 84 -9.85 -13.43 -18.96
CA GLY A 84 -9.95 -12.63 -20.20
C GLY A 84 -9.26 -11.27 -20.24
N ALA A 85 -8.95 -10.64 -19.10
CA ALA A 85 -8.21 -9.37 -19.08
C ALA A 85 -6.87 -9.56 -18.38
N HIS A 86 -5.79 -9.25 -19.09
CA HIS A 86 -4.43 -9.31 -18.59
C HIS A 86 -4.17 -8.20 -17.55
N ILE A 87 -3.32 -8.49 -16.55
CA ILE A 87 -2.79 -7.67 -15.42
C ILE A 87 -3.56 -7.99 -14.12
N PRO A 88 -2.86 -8.47 -13.05
CA PRO A 88 -2.01 -7.55 -12.31
C PRO A 88 -0.71 -8.05 -11.65
N CYS A 89 0.19 -7.08 -11.51
CA CYS A 89 1.54 -7.20 -10.96
C CYS A 89 1.51 -6.91 -9.43
N PRO A 90 2.66 -6.75 -8.74
CA PRO A 90 2.95 -7.44 -7.47
C PRO A 90 1.85 -7.30 -6.41
N PRO A 91 1.69 -8.30 -5.52
CA PRO A 91 0.74 -8.20 -4.41
C PRO A 91 1.07 -7.03 -3.49
N ASP A 92 0.08 -6.64 -2.70
CA ASP A 92 0.32 -5.75 -1.57
C ASP A 92 1.29 -6.40 -0.59
N VAL A 93 2.14 -5.59 0.04
CA VAL A 93 3.19 -6.08 0.94
C VAL A 93 3.25 -5.30 2.23
N ALA A 94 3.49 -6.03 3.31
CA ALA A 94 3.87 -5.48 4.61
C ALA A 94 5.39 -5.52 4.76
N VAL A 95 5.96 -4.41 5.22
CA VAL A 95 7.40 -4.23 5.39
C VAL A 95 7.69 -3.74 6.81
N GLY A 96 8.44 -4.52 7.57
CA GLY A 96 8.76 -4.22 8.96
C GLY A 96 9.98 -3.32 9.11
N ALA A 97 9.89 -2.37 10.05
CA ALA A 97 10.99 -1.59 10.58
C ALA A 97 10.98 -1.72 12.12
N PRO A 98 11.57 -2.79 12.67
CA PRO A 98 11.37 -3.18 14.07
C PRO A 98 11.87 -2.18 15.10
N LEU A 99 12.73 -1.25 14.69
CA LEU A 99 13.29 -0.18 15.52
C LEU A 99 12.87 1.21 15.04
N GLY A 100 11.91 1.28 14.12
CA GLY A 100 11.39 2.52 13.56
C GLY A 100 10.36 3.21 14.44
N GLY A 101 9.91 4.38 13.99
CA GLY A 101 8.98 5.27 14.70
C GLY A 101 9.67 6.13 15.75
N ASP A 102 9.00 7.20 16.17
CA ASP A 102 9.56 8.18 17.12
C ASP A 102 9.93 7.56 18.48
N SER A 103 9.20 6.52 18.90
CA SER A 103 9.44 5.78 20.13
C SER A 103 10.48 4.65 19.99
N GLY A 104 10.92 4.35 18.76
CA GLY A 104 11.78 3.19 18.46
C GLY A 104 11.15 1.84 18.78
N SER A 105 9.83 1.78 19.01
CA SER A 105 9.11 0.55 19.39
C SER A 105 8.83 -0.37 18.19
N GLY A 106 9.00 0.16 16.97
CA GLY A 106 8.82 -0.55 15.71
C GLY A 106 7.58 -0.09 14.94
N GLN A 107 7.66 -0.19 13.62
CA GLN A 107 6.61 0.15 12.66
C GLN A 107 6.47 -0.94 11.59
N VAL A 108 5.29 -1.05 11.01
CA VAL A 108 5.03 -1.85 9.79
C VAL A 108 4.39 -0.96 8.74
N PHE A 109 4.94 -0.98 7.53
CA PHE A 109 4.48 -0.21 6.39
C PHE A 109 3.74 -1.11 5.41
N ILE A 110 2.57 -0.68 4.94
CA ILE A 110 1.80 -1.36 3.90
C ILE A 110 2.05 -0.62 2.58
N PHE A 111 2.57 -1.34 1.59
CA PHE A 111 2.74 -0.83 0.23
C PHE A 111 1.82 -1.60 -0.70
N ARG A 112 0.95 -0.87 -1.41
CA ARG A 112 0.08 -1.48 -2.40
C ARG A 112 0.80 -1.81 -3.70
N GLY A 113 0.35 -2.86 -4.36
CA GLY A 113 0.67 -3.18 -5.74
C GLY A 113 0.14 -2.13 -6.72
N GLN A 114 0.81 -2.00 -7.86
CA GLN A 114 0.34 -1.24 -9.01
C GLN A 114 0.93 -1.81 -10.30
N SER A 115 0.50 -1.28 -11.45
CA SER A 115 0.91 -1.77 -12.78
C SER A 115 2.41 -1.81 -13.02
N GLU A 116 3.17 -0.93 -12.37
CA GLU A 116 4.62 -0.78 -12.55
C GLU A 116 5.45 -1.19 -11.31
N GLY A 117 4.87 -1.92 -10.36
CA GLY A 117 5.57 -2.37 -9.15
C GLY A 117 4.78 -2.05 -7.89
N LEU A 118 5.45 -1.56 -6.85
CA LEU A 118 4.80 -1.11 -5.61
C LEU A 118 4.56 0.40 -5.64
N MET A 119 3.55 0.89 -4.93
CA MET A 119 3.40 2.32 -4.69
C MET A 119 4.64 2.86 -3.96
N PRO A 120 5.25 4.00 -4.38
CA PRO A 120 6.44 4.52 -3.72
C PRO A 120 6.23 4.96 -2.27
N MET A 121 5.00 5.38 -1.94
CA MET A 121 4.62 5.78 -0.59
C MET A 121 3.74 4.70 0.04
N PRO A 122 3.93 4.39 1.33
CA PRO A 122 3.07 3.44 2.01
C PRO A 122 1.66 4.00 2.10
N THR A 123 0.66 3.16 1.87
CA THR A 123 -0.76 3.52 1.98
C THR A 123 -1.22 3.49 3.42
N GLN A 124 -0.52 2.74 4.27
CA GLN A 124 -0.76 2.68 5.70
C GLN A 124 0.55 2.47 6.46
N CYS A 125 0.64 3.09 7.64
CA CYS A 125 1.69 2.86 8.61
C CYS A 125 1.04 2.36 9.91
N LEU A 126 1.55 1.25 10.44
CA LEU A 126 1.12 0.68 11.71
C LEU A 126 2.21 0.91 12.74
N ASP A 127 1.96 1.78 13.72
CA ASP A 127 2.84 1.99 14.86
C ASP A 127 2.67 0.87 15.88
N SER A 128 3.76 0.52 16.57
CA SER A 128 3.70 -0.43 17.69
C SER A 128 2.66 0.02 18.73
N PRO A 129 1.64 -0.81 19.02
CA PRO A 129 0.70 -0.55 20.12
C PRO A 129 1.29 -0.93 21.49
N PHE A 130 2.52 -1.44 21.52
CA PHE A 130 3.18 -1.95 22.72
C PHE A 130 4.25 -0.96 23.21
N PRO A 131 4.36 -0.76 24.54
CA PRO A 131 5.36 0.11 25.11
C PRO A 131 6.77 -0.49 25.05
N GLY A 132 7.78 0.38 25.08
CA GLY A 132 9.19 -0.03 25.14
C GLY A 132 9.73 -0.56 23.81
N PRO A 133 10.95 -1.11 23.79
CA PRO A 133 11.57 -1.65 22.58
C PRO A 133 10.91 -2.98 22.17
N ALA A 134 9.67 -2.90 21.68
CA ALA A 134 8.82 -4.06 21.41
C ALA A 134 9.30 -4.90 20.23
N ALA A 135 10.17 -4.35 19.38
CA ALA A 135 10.59 -4.92 18.11
C ALA A 135 9.38 -5.29 17.23
N PHE A 136 8.36 -4.44 17.23
CA PHE A 136 7.13 -4.63 16.47
C PHE A 136 7.41 -4.60 14.98
N GLY A 137 7.00 -5.65 14.25
CA GLY A 137 7.28 -5.80 12.83
C GLY A 137 8.53 -6.62 12.52
N PHE A 138 9.16 -7.25 13.53
CA PHE A 138 10.28 -8.17 13.30
C PHE A 138 9.87 -9.48 12.62
N ALA A 139 8.63 -9.91 12.81
CA ALA A 139 8.04 -11.05 12.13
C ALA A 139 6.67 -10.65 11.58
N LEU A 140 6.40 -11.02 10.33
CA LEU A 140 5.17 -10.68 9.62
C LEU A 140 4.61 -11.92 8.94
N ARG A 141 3.29 -12.05 8.93
CA ARG A 141 2.58 -13.05 8.12
C ARG A 141 1.22 -12.48 7.71
N GLY A 142 0.94 -12.45 6.40
CA GLY A 142 -0.37 -12.06 5.88
C GLY A 142 -0.91 -13.04 4.85
N ALA A 143 -1.71 -12.52 3.91
CA ALA A 143 -2.31 -13.25 2.79
C ALA A 143 -3.28 -14.37 3.21
N THR A 144 -3.92 -14.25 4.37
CA THR A 144 -4.93 -15.20 4.84
C THR A 144 -6.04 -14.44 5.56
N ASP A 145 -7.28 -14.71 5.18
CA ASP A 145 -8.48 -14.22 5.85
C ASP A 145 -8.77 -15.12 7.07
N LEU A 146 -8.70 -14.55 8.28
CA LEU A 146 -8.87 -15.27 9.54
C LEU A 146 -10.31 -15.19 10.07
N ASP A 147 -11.10 -14.19 9.64
CA ASP A 147 -12.45 -13.96 10.16
C ASP A 147 -13.57 -14.21 9.14
N GLY A 148 -13.21 -14.59 7.91
CA GLY A 148 -14.14 -15.00 6.87
C GLY A 148 -14.85 -13.84 6.18
N ASN A 149 -14.34 -12.61 6.30
CA ASN A 149 -14.93 -11.43 5.69
C ASN A 149 -14.56 -11.24 4.20
N GLY A 150 -13.68 -12.08 3.68
CA GLY A 150 -13.20 -12.09 2.30
C GLY A 150 -11.94 -11.27 2.07
N TYR A 151 -11.39 -10.56 3.06
CA TYR A 151 -10.19 -9.73 2.96
C TYR A 151 -9.03 -10.38 3.72
N PRO A 152 -7.79 -10.36 3.18
CA PRO A 152 -6.63 -10.86 3.90
C PRO A 152 -6.33 -10.09 5.19
N ASP A 153 -5.86 -10.79 6.21
CA ASP A 153 -5.43 -10.23 7.49
C ASP A 153 -3.88 -10.22 7.61
N LEU A 154 -3.38 -9.54 8.63
CA LEU A 154 -1.95 -9.42 8.94
C LEU A 154 -1.65 -9.73 10.42
N LEU A 155 -0.75 -10.67 10.64
CA LEU A 155 -0.12 -10.96 11.92
C LEU A 155 1.22 -10.24 12.04
N VAL A 156 1.44 -9.56 13.17
CA VAL A 156 2.67 -8.83 13.47
C VAL A 156 3.26 -9.28 14.79
N GLY A 157 4.47 -9.84 14.75
CA GLY A 157 5.23 -10.20 15.94
C GLY A 157 5.93 -9.01 16.57
N ALA A 158 5.92 -8.96 17.90
CA ALA A 158 6.63 -8.00 18.73
C ALA A 158 7.30 -8.74 19.90
N TYR A 159 8.40 -9.43 19.60
CA TYR A 159 9.02 -10.34 20.57
C TYR A 159 9.57 -9.61 21.80
N GLY A 160 10.00 -8.35 21.66
CA GLY A 160 10.47 -7.54 22.79
C GLY A 160 9.37 -7.24 23.81
N ALA A 161 8.10 -7.27 23.38
CA ALA A 161 6.93 -7.15 24.24
C ALA A 161 6.27 -8.51 24.57
N ALA A 162 6.84 -9.63 24.11
CA ALA A 162 6.26 -10.97 24.19
C ALA A 162 4.81 -11.05 23.68
N LYS A 163 4.50 -10.34 22.59
CA LYS A 163 3.15 -10.22 22.02
C LYS A 163 3.12 -10.43 20.52
N VAL A 164 1.92 -10.76 20.04
CA VAL A 164 1.54 -10.77 18.62
C VAL A 164 0.31 -9.89 18.47
N ALA A 165 0.32 -9.00 17.48
CA ALA A 165 -0.84 -8.22 17.09
C ALA A 165 -1.49 -8.84 15.85
N VAL A 166 -2.81 -8.74 15.76
CA VAL A 166 -3.61 -9.20 14.61
C VAL A 166 -4.36 -7.99 14.07
N TYR A 167 -4.13 -7.68 12.80
CA TYR A 167 -4.81 -6.62 12.06
C TYR A 167 -5.72 -7.26 11.03
N ARG A 168 -7.01 -6.90 11.09
CA ARG A 168 -8.02 -7.47 10.21
C ARG A 168 -8.29 -6.56 9.02
N GLY A 169 -8.35 -7.14 7.82
CA GLY A 169 -8.75 -6.46 6.61
C GLY A 169 -10.19 -5.97 6.74
N GLN A 170 -10.48 -4.76 6.26
CA GLN A 170 -11.82 -4.19 6.30
C GLN A 170 -12.41 -4.13 4.89
N PRO A 171 -13.73 -4.37 4.72
CA PRO A 171 -14.38 -4.20 3.44
C PRO A 171 -14.20 -2.80 2.85
N VAL A 172 -13.74 -2.74 1.60
CA VAL A 172 -13.48 -1.49 0.86
C VAL A 172 -14.70 -1.14 0.02
N VAL A 173 -15.27 0.05 0.23
CA VAL A 173 -16.43 0.56 -0.50
C VAL A 173 -15.99 1.62 -1.50
N VAL A 174 -16.21 1.36 -2.80
CA VAL A 174 -15.91 2.31 -3.87
C VAL A 174 -17.18 3.07 -4.27
N ALA A 175 -17.29 4.32 -3.84
CA ALA A 175 -18.39 5.21 -4.23
C ALA A 175 -18.08 5.93 -5.55
N ARG A 176 -19.03 5.90 -6.49
CA ARG A 176 -18.96 6.65 -7.76
C ARG A 176 -20.04 7.72 -7.77
N THR A 177 -19.64 8.98 -7.90
CA THR A 177 -20.55 10.13 -7.88
C THR A 177 -20.48 10.89 -9.20
N GLN A 178 -21.62 11.32 -9.71
CA GLN A 178 -21.71 12.19 -10.87
C GLN A 178 -22.61 13.38 -10.52
N LEU A 179 -22.11 14.58 -10.79
CA LEU A 179 -22.88 15.82 -10.68
C LEU A 179 -22.97 16.43 -12.08
N SER A 180 -24.20 16.67 -12.53
CA SER A 180 -24.47 17.37 -13.78
C SER A 180 -25.13 18.69 -13.46
N VAL A 181 -24.53 19.77 -13.93
CA VAL A 181 -25.05 21.13 -13.85
C VAL A 181 -25.02 21.75 -15.26
N PRO A 182 -25.89 22.72 -15.58
CA PRO A 182 -25.81 23.44 -16.84
C PRO A 182 -24.45 24.14 -17.00
N ASP A 183 -23.92 24.17 -18.23
CA ASP A 183 -22.64 24.82 -18.54
C ASP A 183 -22.70 26.35 -18.41
N GLY A 184 -23.91 26.92 -18.37
CA GLY A 184 -24.14 28.34 -18.16
C GLY A 184 -25.60 28.65 -17.87
N LEU A 185 -25.83 29.66 -17.04
CA LEU A 185 -27.15 30.19 -16.75
C LEU A 185 -27.41 31.40 -17.64
N ASN A 186 -28.55 31.39 -18.34
CA ASN A 186 -28.96 32.54 -19.13
C ASN A 186 -29.89 33.43 -18.27
N PRO A 187 -29.45 34.61 -17.80
CA PRO A 187 -30.27 35.48 -16.95
C PRO A 187 -31.51 36.05 -17.67
N LYS A 188 -31.57 35.95 -19.00
CA LYS A 188 -32.77 36.31 -19.77
C LYS A 188 -33.84 35.23 -19.74
N ILE A 189 -33.50 34.00 -19.36
CA ILE A 189 -34.44 32.87 -19.26
C ILE A 189 -34.84 32.71 -17.80
N LEU A 190 -35.98 33.29 -17.42
CA LEU A 190 -36.52 33.22 -16.05
C LEU A 190 -37.61 32.15 -15.96
N ALA A 191 -37.18 30.88 -15.96
CA ALA A 191 -38.07 29.71 -16.04
C ALA A 191 -38.72 29.31 -14.71
N CYS A 192 -38.19 29.77 -13.57
CA CYS A 192 -38.68 29.40 -12.24
C CYS A 192 -39.25 30.60 -11.47
N VAL A 193 -40.09 30.34 -10.45
CA VAL A 193 -40.64 31.36 -9.54
C VAL A 193 -40.19 31.07 -8.13
N LEU A 194 -39.62 32.07 -7.46
CA LEU A 194 -39.20 32.00 -6.07
C LEU A 194 -40.43 31.88 -5.14
N PRO A 195 -40.47 30.87 -4.26
CA PRO A 195 -41.52 30.77 -3.25
C PRO A 195 -41.54 32.00 -2.33
N GLY A 196 -42.74 32.52 -2.04
CA GLY A 196 -42.96 33.62 -1.08
C GLY A 196 -42.80 35.04 -1.62
N SER A 197 -42.08 35.25 -2.72
CA SER A 197 -41.92 36.59 -3.34
C SER A 197 -42.60 36.73 -4.70
N GLY A 198 -42.87 35.62 -5.39
CA GLY A 198 -43.40 35.63 -6.76
C GLY A 198 -42.39 36.09 -7.82
N ALA A 199 -41.12 36.34 -7.43
CA ALA A 199 -40.07 36.77 -8.35
C ALA A 199 -39.65 35.64 -9.30
N ARG A 200 -39.46 35.95 -10.59
CA ARG A 200 -38.99 34.98 -11.59
C ARG A 200 -37.46 34.93 -11.63
N VAL A 201 -36.88 33.73 -11.70
CA VAL A 201 -35.42 33.50 -11.66
C VAL A 201 -34.96 32.51 -12.74
N SER A 202 -33.68 32.62 -13.13
CA SER A 202 -32.99 31.68 -13.99
C SER A 202 -32.56 30.42 -13.23
N TRP A 203 -32.61 29.27 -13.89
CA TRP A 203 -32.17 27.96 -13.42
C TRP A 203 -31.13 27.40 -14.40
#